data_AF-A0A1G8P1P8-F1
#
_entry.id   AF-A0A1G8P1P8-F1
#
_cell.length_a   1.000
_cell.length_b   1.000
_cell.length_c   1.000
_cell.angle_alpha   90.00
_cell.angle_beta   90.00
_cell.angle_gamma   90.00
#
_symmetry.space_group_name_H-M   'P 1'
#
loop_
_entity.id
_entity.type
_entity.pdbx_description
1 polymer ?
#
loop_
_entity_poly.entity_id
_entity_poly.type
_entity_poly.pdbx_seq_one_letter_code
_entity_poly.pdbx_strand_id
1 'polypeptide(L)'
;MAGRLIRTIMYRAALRRWAQAARAADTEKLSLLRVQRGRARRLRYHLDQLIYKAENRLALPLIGSTTFRKPANADWSWRPEIWRGPLPVPGIASAANKSQLGDEVTLFHDCEFSELTLRQLRNQREADLAPYGLRMDVFRFDGSYLSLVVSLPPDAIDGLKRRHLIRMDTIVEMEKPLEIFARLNIKHGPNTEQIVRELPLHEEEVMVEFDLAYTKLNEKRVERAWLDLIFEGPEMNQVTVRDLTFSRRPRAEL
;
A
#
# COMPACT_ATOMS: atom_id res chain seq x y z
N MET A 1 -42.38 -0.79 -4.03
CA MET A 1 -42.52 0.19 -5.13
C MET A 1 -42.68 1.63 -4.62
N ALA A 2 -43.67 1.95 -3.77
CA ALA A 2 -43.92 3.31 -3.26
C ALA A 2 -42.72 3.99 -2.55
N GLY A 3 -41.97 3.25 -1.72
CA GLY A 3 -40.81 3.81 -0.99
C GLY A 3 -39.58 4.17 -1.83
N ARG A 4 -39.50 3.72 -3.09
CA ARG A 4 -38.42 4.12 -4.02
C ARG A 4 -38.77 5.45 -4.70
N LEU A 5 -40.05 5.62 -5.06
CA LEU A 5 -40.58 6.83 -5.69
C LEU A 5 -40.48 8.05 -4.75
N ILE A 6 -40.87 7.88 -3.48
CA ILE A 6 -40.79 8.95 -2.47
C ILE A 6 -39.34 9.42 -2.29
N ARG A 7 -38.37 8.50 -2.20
CA ARG A 7 -36.94 8.84 -2.09
C ARG A 7 -36.42 9.63 -3.28
N THR A 8 -36.80 9.25 -4.50
CA THR A 8 -36.39 9.98 -5.72
C THR A 8 -36.96 11.39 -5.77
N ILE A 9 -38.21 11.57 -5.35
CA ILE A 9 -38.87 12.89 -5.30
C ILE A 9 -38.18 13.77 -4.25
N MET A 10 -37.94 13.24 -3.05
CA MET A 10 -37.25 13.98 -1.98
C MET A 10 -35.83 14.38 -2.37
N TYR A 11 -35.08 13.49 -3.05
CA TYR A 11 -33.75 13.79 -3.57
C TYR A 11 -33.77 14.96 -4.57
N ARG A 12 -34.65 14.92 -5.57
CA ARG A 12 -34.78 16.00 -6.56
C ARG A 12 -35.19 17.32 -5.92
N ALA A 13 -36.10 17.30 -4.95
CA ALA A 13 -36.52 18.49 -4.21
C ALA A 13 -35.37 19.10 -3.40
N ALA A 14 -34.60 18.25 -2.69
CA ALA A 14 -33.44 18.69 -1.93
C ALA A 14 -32.37 19.33 -2.83
N LEU A 15 -32.04 18.72 -3.96
CA LEU A 15 -31.10 19.27 -4.95
C LEU A 15 -31.56 20.63 -5.47
N ARG A 16 -32.82 20.73 -5.94
CA ARG A 16 -33.38 21.99 -6.45
C ARG A 16 -33.34 23.10 -5.40
N ARG A 17 -33.67 22.78 -4.14
CA ARG A 17 -33.63 23.74 -3.03
C ARG A 17 -32.22 24.30 -2.82
N TRP A 18 -31.20 23.44 -2.80
CA TRP A 18 -29.81 23.88 -2.62
C TRP A 18 -29.28 24.65 -3.82
N ALA A 19 -29.65 24.25 -5.04
CA ALA A 19 -29.32 24.99 -6.26
C ALA A 19 -29.95 26.39 -6.27
N GLN A 20 -31.21 26.52 -5.83
CA GLN A 20 -31.89 27.80 -5.71
C GLN A 20 -31.26 28.68 -4.62
N ALA A 21 -30.94 28.11 -3.46
CA ALA A 21 -30.26 28.83 -2.39
C ALA A 21 -28.89 29.36 -2.83
N ALA A 22 -28.14 28.58 -3.63
CA ALA A 22 -26.87 29.04 -4.20
C ALA A 22 -27.05 30.21 -5.18
N ARG A 23 -28.07 30.16 -6.07
CA ARG A 23 -28.36 31.25 -7.01
C ARG A 23 -28.81 32.54 -6.34
N ALA A 24 -29.50 32.45 -5.20
CA ALA A 24 -29.98 33.60 -4.45
C ALA A 24 -28.94 34.17 -3.46
N ALA A 25 -27.77 33.55 -3.33
CA ALA A 25 -26.85 33.83 -2.23
C ALA A 25 -26.37 35.29 -2.17
N ASP A 26 -26.21 35.94 -3.32
CA ASP A 26 -25.70 37.32 -3.41
C ASP A 26 -26.71 38.37 -2.94
N THR A 27 -28.00 38.05 -2.92
CA THR A 27 -29.09 38.98 -2.57
C THR A 27 -29.86 38.57 -1.30
N GLU A 28 -29.47 37.47 -0.68
CA GLU A 28 -30.16 36.90 0.47
C GLU A 28 -29.76 37.55 1.81
N LYS A 29 -30.66 37.51 2.79
CA LYS A 29 -30.37 38.05 4.12
C LYS A 29 -29.20 37.31 4.78
N LEU A 30 -28.23 38.07 5.31
CA LEU A 30 -27.03 37.53 5.98
C LEU A 30 -27.35 36.54 7.12
N SER A 31 -28.43 36.74 7.86
CA SER A 31 -28.89 35.82 8.91
C SER A 31 -29.29 34.46 8.34
N LEU A 32 -30.02 34.45 7.21
CA LEU A 32 -30.43 33.23 6.53
C LEU A 32 -29.24 32.53 5.87
N LEU A 33 -28.32 33.28 5.27
CA LEU A 33 -27.08 32.75 4.70
C LEU A 33 -26.22 32.01 5.74
N ARG A 34 -26.12 32.54 6.98
CA ARG A 34 -25.39 31.85 8.05
C ARG A 34 -25.99 30.48 8.36
N VAL A 35 -27.32 30.38 8.42
CA VAL A 35 -28.03 29.12 8.65
C VAL A 35 -27.88 28.16 7.46
N GLN A 36 -28.06 28.66 6.23
CA GLN A 36 -27.88 27.87 5.01
C GLN A 36 -26.45 27.33 4.90
N ARG A 37 -25.44 28.17 5.16
CA ARG A 37 -24.01 27.78 5.17
C ARG A 37 -23.73 26.67 6.17
N GLY A 38 -24.26 26.78 7.40
CA GLY A 38 -24.08 25.74 8.43
C GLY A 38 -24.69 24.39 8.01
N ARG A 39 -25.92 24.42 7.50
CA ARG A 39 -26.63 23.22 7.00
C ARG A 39 -25.92 22.60 5.78
N ALA A 40 -25.41 23.43 4.86
CA ALA A 40 -24.68 22.97 3.68
C ALA A 40 -23.36 22.28 4.07
N ARG A 41 -22.59 22.84 5.00
CA ARG A 41 -21.35 22.23 5.52
C ARG A 41 -21.60 20.86 6.14
N ARG A 42 -22.68 20.71 6.92
CA ARG A 42 -23.07 19.43 7.52
C ARG A 42 -23.46 18.40 6.46
N LEU A 43 -24.22 18.81 5.45
CA LEU A 43 -24.58 17.93 4.34
C LEU A 43 -23.33 17.48 3.57
N ARG A 44 -22.43 18.41 3.23
CA ARG A 44 -21.16 18.13 2.57
C ARG A 44 -20.34 17.08 3.34
N TYR A 45 -20.17 17.25 4.65
CA TYR A 45 -19.46 16.27 5.49
C TYR A 45 -20.02 14.84 5.34
N HIS A 46 -21.35 14.66 5.42
CA HIS A 46 -21.94 13.33 5.29
C HIS A 46 -21.88 12.78 3.87
N LEU A 47 -22.00 13.64 2.84
CA LEU A 47 -21.85 13.25 1.45
C LEU A 47 -20.41 12.81 1.16
N ASP A 48 -19.41 13.56 1.61
CA ASP A 48 -18.00 13.20 1.46
C ASP A 48 -17.70 11.85 2.13
N GLN A 49 -18.24 11.62 3.34
CA GLN A 49 -18.11 10.33 4.04
C GLN A 49 -18.75 9.16 3.27
N LEU A 50 -19.93 9.36 2.68
CA LEU A 50 -20.61 8.34 1.88
C LEU A 50 -19.84 8.06 0.57
N ILE A 51 -19.43 9.12 -0.13
CA ILE A 51 -18.65 9.03 -1.38
C ILE A 51 -17.37 8.26 -1.10
N TYR A 52 -16.62 8.64 -0.06
CA TYR A 52 -15.41 7.92 0.35
C TYR A 52 -15.67 6.42 0.60
N LYS A 53 -16.74 6.08 1.34
CA LYS A 53 -17.08 4.66 1.59
C LYS A 53 -17.54 3.93 0.33
N ALA A 54 -18.29 4.61 -0.54
CA ALA A 54 -18.81 4.04 -1.77
C ALA A 54 -17.70 3.81 -2.78
N GLU A 55 -16.83 4.80 -3.01
CA GLU A 55 -15.64 4.69 -3.86
C GLU A 55 -14.73 3.55 -3.38
N ASN A 56 -14.47 3.45 -2.07
CA ASN A 56 -13.71 2.32 -1.52
C ASN A 56 -14.34 0.95 -1.80
N ARG A 57 -15.67 0.85 -1.80
CA ARG A 57 -16.38 -0.43 -2.02
C ARG A 57 -16.60 -0.77 -3.50
N LEU A 58 -16.72 0.26 -4.35
CA LEU A 58 -17.05 0.12 -5.77
C LEU A 58 -15.81 0.15 -6.66
N ALA A 59 -14.69 0.71 -6.18
CA ALA A 59 -13.43 0.66 -6.90
C ALA A 59 -12.95 -0.80 -7.02
N LEU A 60 -12.78 -1.27 -8.24
CA LEU A 60 -11.95 -2.42 -8.51
C LEU A 60 -10.49 -2.04 -8.27
N PRO A 61 -9.66 -2.96 -7.76
CA PRO A 61 -9.99 -4.33 -7.35
C PRO A 61 -10.72 -4.38 -6.00
N LEU A 62 -11.63 -5.36 -5.83
CA LEU A 62 -12.43 -5.52 -4.61
C LEU A 62 -11.53 -5.64 -3.36
N ILE A 63 -11.90 -4.95 -2.27
CA ILE A 63 -11.21 -5.07 -0.97
C ILE A 63 -11.19 -6.54 -0.53
N GLY A 64 -10.03 -7.04 -0.12
CA GLY A 64 -9.84 -8.43 0.28
C GLY A 64 -9.57 -9.40 -0.88
N SER A 65 -9.47 -8.93 -2.13
CA SER A 65 -8.97 -9.76 -3.23
C SER A 65 -7.52 -10.18 -2.94
N THR A 66 -7.31 -11.47 -2.71
CA THR A 66 -5.98 -12.09 -2.61
C THR A 66 -5.54 -12.69 -3.95
N THR A 67 -6.29 -12.46 -5.02
CA THR A 67 -5.98 -13.00 -6.34
C THR A 67 -4.93 -12.12 -7.00
N PHE A 68 -3.78 -12.71 -7.28
CA PHE A 68 -2.72 -12.14 -8.11
C PHE A 68 -2.11 -13.24 -8.98
N ARG A 69 -1.37 -12.85 -10.02
CA ARG A 69 -0.65 -13.80 -10.86
C ARG A 69 0.39 -14.52 -10.01
N LYS A 70 0.32 -15.85 -9.94
CA LYS A 70 1.31 -16.67 -9.26
C LYS A 70 1.84 -17.76 -10.20
N PRO A 71 3.10 -18.19 -10.07
CA PRO A 71 3.61 -19.33 -10.81
C PRO A 71 2.76 -20.58 -10.56
N ALA A 72 2.55 -21.41 -11.59
CA ALA A 72 1.68 -22.59 -11.51
C ALA A 72 2.13 -23.60 -10.45
N ASN A 73 3.44 -23.67 -10.16
CA ASN A 73 4.04 -24.56 -9.18
C ASN A 73 4.33 -23.89 -7.83
N ALA A 74 3.72 -22.72 -7.55
CA ALA A 74 3.86 -22.07 -6.25
C ALA A 74 3.15 -22.88 -5.15
N ASP A 75 3.91 -23.27 -4.12
CA ASP A 75 3.39 -23.96 -2.94
C ASP A 75 2.95 -23.02 -1.82
N TRP A 76 3.34 -21.74 -1.91
CA TRP A 76 2.89 -20.67 -1.03
C TRP A 76 2.85 -19.34 -1.78
N SER A 77 1.92 -18.47 -1.39
CA SER A 77 1.75 -17.14 -1.96
C SER A 77 1.11 -16.21 -0.95
N TRP A 78 1.54 -14.95 -0.91
CA TRP A 78 1.07 -13.97 0.07
C TRP A 78 1.19 -12.54 -0.46
N ARG A 79 0.25 -11.68 -0.04
CA ARG A 79 0.26 -10.24 -0.25
C ARG A 79 0.16 -9.59 1.13
N PRO A 80 1.03 -8.63 1.52
CA PRO A 80 0.96 -8.00 2.82
C PRO A 80 -0.34 -7.17 3.00
N GLU A 81 -0.78 -6.97 4.24
CA GLU A 81 -2.05 -6.36 4.62
C GLU A 81 -2.27 -4.95 4.07
N ILE A 82 -1.20 -4.16 4.00
CA ILE A 82 -1.27 -2.77 3.53
C ILE A 82 -1.70 -2.69 2.06
N TRP A 83 -1.54 -3.77 1.29
CA TRP A 83 -2.03 -3.88 -0.08
C TRP A 83 -3.36 -4.63 -0.19
N ARG A 84 -3.86 -5.28 0.88
CA ARG A 84 -5.10 -6.10 0.88
C ARG A 84 -6.35 -5.34 1.33
N GLY A 85 -6.21 -4.40 2.26
CA GLY A 85 -7.36 -3.74 2.90
C GLY A 85 -7.00 -2.43 3.59
N PRO A 86 -8.00 -1.61 3.96
CA PRO A 86 -7.75 -0.34 4.62
C PRO A 86 -7.14 -0.54 6.01
N LEU A 87 -6.08 0.22 6.31
CA LEU A 87 -5.49 0.26 7.65
C LEU A 87 -6.34 1.14 8.60
N PRO A 88 -6.37 0.81 9.90
CA PRO A 88 -7.01 1.67 10.91
C PRO A 88 -6.40 3.07 10.96
N VAL A 89 -5.07 3.16 10.78
CA VAL A 89 -4.31 4.38 10.65
C VAL A 89 -3.68 4.38 9.25
N PRO A 90 -4.18 5.20 8.30
CA PRO A 90 -3.78 5.11 6.90
C PRO A 90 -2.47 5.81 6.59
N GLY A 91 -1.76 6.38 7.57
CA GLY A 91 -0.48 7.03 7.31
C GLY A 91 0.13 7.72 8.52
N ILE A 92 1.38 8.14 8.33
CA ILE A 92 2.24 8.76 9.32
C ILE A 92 2.87 9.99 8.67
N ALA A 93 2.68 11.15 9.30
CA ALA A 93 3.41 12.36 8.94
C ALA A 93 4.67 12.46 9.78
N SER A 94 5.78 12.94 9.19
CA SER A 94 7.09 13.01 9.85
C SER A 94 7.48 11.67 10.48
N ALA A 95 7.45 10.62 9.66
CA ALA A 95 7.65 9.24 10.08
C ALA A 95 9.08 9.06 10.63
N ALA A 96 9.22 8.93 11.95
CA ALA A 96 10.50 8.70 12.60
C ALA A 96 11.08 7.31 12.26
N ASN A 97 12.36 7.10 12.53
CA ASN A 97 13.00 5.80 12.35
C ASN A 97 12.25 4.73 13.17
N LYS A 98 12.05 3.55 12.59
CA LYS A 98 11.29 2.41 13.15
C LYS A 98 9.78 2.65 13.25
N SER A 99 9.24 3.65 12.56
CA SER A 99 7.79 3.85 12.47
C SER A 99 7.13 2.65 11.78
N GLN A 100 6.04 2.15 12.36
CA GLN A 100 5.26 1.03 11.82
C GLN A 100 3.97 1.53 11.19
N LEU A 101 3.66 1.07 9.99
CA LEU A 101 2.40 1.33 9.31
C LEU A 101 1.67 0.02 9.05
N GLY A 102 0.65 -0.25 9.87
CA GLY A 102 0.13 -1.60 10.03
C GLY A 102 1.03 -2.46 10.92
N ASP A 103 0.80 -3.76 10.90
CA ASP A 103 1.48 -4.78 11.70
C ASP A 103 2.65 -5.42 10.93
N GLU A 104 2.69 -5.30 9.60
CA GLU A 104 3.63 -6.04 8.74
C GLU A 104 4.75 -5.17 8.14
N VAL A 105 4.62 -3.83 8.15
CA VAL A 105 5.57 -2.91 7.51
C VAL A 105 6.19 -1.94 8.52
N THR A 106 7.53 -1.85 8.52
CA THR A 106 8.30 -0.91 9.35
C THR A 106 9.23 -0.07 8.47
N LEU A 107 9.24 1.24 8.67
CA LEU A 107 10.18 2.16 8.06
C LEU A 107 11.48 2.20 8.85
N PHE A 108 12.61 2.07 8.17
CA PHE A 108 13.92 2.30 8.76
C PHE A 108 14.64 3.41 8.00
N HIS A 109 15.21 4.35 8.73
CA HIS A 109 16.10 5.36 8.18
C HIS A 109 17.08 5.89 9.23
N ASP A 110 18.14 6.57 8.79
CA ASP A 110 19.17 7.16 9.65
C ASP A 110 19.15 8.70 9.68
N CYS A 111 18.14 9.34 9.09
CA CYS A 111 17.94 10.80 9.15
C CYS A 111 17.87 11.34 10.59
N GLU A 112 18.46 12.51 10.81
CA GLU A 112 18.34 13.28 12.05
C GLU A 112 16.97 13.98 12.09
N PHE A 113 16.56 14.58 10.96
CA PHE A 113 15.27 15.22 10.80
C PHE A 113 14.41 14.47 9.78
N SER A 114 13.32 13.86 10.24
CA SER A 114 12.41 13.14 9.34
C SER A 114 11.42 14.09 8.67
N GLU A 115 11.68 14.40 7.41
CA GLU A 115 10.71 14.97 6.48
C GLU A 115 10.15 13.89 5.54
N LEU A 116 9.85 12.73 6.13
CA LEU A 116 9.30 11.56 5.45
C LEU A 116 7.82 11.42 5.81
N THR A 117 6.97 11.10 4.83
CA THR A 117 5.59 10.67 5.12
C THR A 117 5.30 9.33 4.49
N LEU A 118 4.56 8.48 5.20
CA LEU A 118 4.05 7.22 4.69
C LEU A 118 2.53 7.27 4.66
N ARG A 119 1.92 6.89 3.54
CA ARG A 119 0.47 6.88 3.39
C ARG A 119 0.01 5.67 2.58
N GLN A 120 -0.95 4.95 3.11
CA GLN A 120 -1.75 4.01 2.34
C GLN A 120 -2.71 4.79 1.45
N LEU A 121 -2.71 4.46 0.16
CA LEU A 121 -3.58 5.07 -0.83
C LEU A 121 -4.45 4.01 -1.48
N ARG A 122 -5.69 4.37 -1.80
CA ARG A 122 -6.57 3.52 -2.59
C ARG A 122 -6.04 3.48 -4.04
N ASN A 123 -5.81 2.29 -4.56
CA ASN A 123 -5.58 2.14 -6.00
C ASN A 123 -6.90 2.30 -6.74
N GLN A 124 -6.84 3.02 -7.86
CA GLN A 124 -8.01 3.39 -8.66
C GLN A 124 -7.89 2.92 -10.11
N ARG A 125 -6.77 2.32 -10.51
CA ARG A 125 -6.58 1.83 -11.87
C ARG A 125 -7.18 0.45 -12.00
N GLU A 126 -7.86 0.22 -13.13
CA GLU A 126 -8.46 -1.08 -13.42
C GLU A 126 -7.42 -2.20 -13.57
N ALA A 127 -6.19 -1.85 -13.97
CA ALA A 127 -5.07 -2.77 -14.07
C ALA A 127 -4.48 -3.20 -12.71
N ASP A 128 -4.71 -2.43 -11.64
CA ASP A 128 -4.17 -2.75 -10.32
C ASP A 128 -4.94 -3.94 -9.74
N LEU A 129 -4.24 -5.00 -9.33
CA LEU A 129 -4.85 -6.14 -8.63
C LEU A 129 -4.89 -5.96 -7.11
N ALA A 130 -4.07 -5.07 -6.56
CA ALA A 130 -4.09 -4.67 -5.16
C ALA A 130 -5.05 -3.48 -4.94
N PRO A 131 -5.98 -3.56 -3.98
CA PRO A 131 -6.90 -2.46 -3.67
C PRO A 131 -6.21 -1.21 -3.10
N TYR A 132 -5.03 -1.36 -2.51
CA TYR A 132 -4.28 -0.26 -1.90
C TYR A 132 -2.82 -0.31 -2.30
N GLY A 133 -2.16 0.85 -2.30
CA GLY A 133 -0.71 1.00 -2.44
C GLY A 133 -0.12 1.77 -1.26
N LEU A 134 1.19 1.67 -1.09
CA LEU A 134 1.96 2.40 -0.09
C LEU A 134 2.73 3.53 -0.79
N ARG A 135 2.42 4.77 -0.44
CA ARG A 135 3.17 5.94 -0.87
C ARG A 135 4.12 6.41 0.22
N MET A 136 5.33 6.75 -0.20
CA MET A 136 6.34 7.42 0.57
C MET A 136 6.66 8.76 -0.10
N ASP A 137 6.50 9.86 0.64
CA ASP A 137 6.95 11.18 0.22
C ASP A 137 8.22 11.51 1.01
N VAL A 138 9.30 11.84 0.30
CA VAL A 138 10.60 12.21 0.87
C VAL A 138 10.91 13.63 0.43
N PHE A 139 10.91 14.58 1.36
CA PHE A 139 11.30 15.96 1.06
C PHE A 139 12.80 16.11 1.21
N ARG A 140 13.28 16.48 2.39
CA ARG A 140 14.71 16.48 2.71
C ARG A 140 15.15 15.12 3.25
N PHE A 141 16.32 14.66 2.82
CA PHE A 141 16.91 13.42 3.31
C PHE A 141 18.39 13.62 3.61
N ASP A 142 18.73 13.72 4.90
CA ASP A 142 20.10 13.88 5.40
C ASP A 142 20.75 12.55 5.83
N GLY A 143 20.05 11.44 5.60
CA GLY A 143 20.51 10.09 5.89
C GLY A 143 21.28 9.44 4.74
N SER A 144 21.79 8.25 4.99
CA SER A 144 22.42 7.38 3.99
C SER A 144 21.62 6.10 3.72
N TYR A 145 20.59 5.82 4.51
CA TYR A 145 19.84 4.57 4.45
C TYR A 145 18.35 4.83 4.61
N LEU A 146 17.56 4.35 3.66
CA LEU A 146 16.10 4.32 3.74
C LEU A 146 15.61 2.95 3.31
N SER A 147 14.83 2.28 4.15
CA SER A 147 14.17 1.04 3.76
C SER A 147 12.78 0.86 4.32
N LEU A 148 11.95 0.17 3.54
CA LEU A 148 10.68 -0.39 3.98
C LEU A 148 10.87 -1.87 4.24
N VAL A 149 10.74 -2.26 5.51
CA VAL A 149 10.90 -3.64 5.95
C VAL A 149 9.53 -4.31 6.02
N VAL A 150 9.37 -5.40 5.28
CA VAL A 150 8.16 -6.22 5.23
C VAL A 150 8.43 -7.54 5.92
N SER A 151 7.74 -7.79 7.03
CA SER A 151 7.86 -9.05 7.77
C SER A 151 7.11 -10.17 7.04
N LEU A 152 7.79 -11.25 6.67
CA LEU A 152 7.13 -12.40 6.04
C LEU A 152 6.38 -13.19 7.13
N PRO A 153 5.18 -13.71 6.84
CA PRO A 153 4.38 -14.46 7.82
C PRO A 153 5.02 -15.82 8.12
N PRO A 154 4.65 -16.49 9.23
CA PRO A 154 5.17 -17.82 9.59
C PRO A 154 5.05 -18.84 8.45
N ASP A 155 3.93 -18.81 7.72
CA ASP A 155 3.64 -19.72 6.61
C ASP A 155 4.67 -19.60 5.45
N ALA A 156 5.36 -18.45 5.32
CA ALA A 156 6.41 -18.26 4.33
C ALA A 156 7.63 -19.15 4.59
N ILE A 157 7.91 -19.41 5.88
CA ILE A 157 9.08 -20.18 6.32
C ILE A 157 8.74 -21.62 6.68
N ASP A 158 7.46 -21.97 6.83
CA ASP A 158 7.04 -23.32 7.14
C ASP A 158 7.44 -24.29 6.01
N GLY A 159 8.26 -25.28 6.35
CA GLY A 159 8.83 -26.22 5.37
C GLY A 159 9.82 -25.60 4.37
N LEU A 160 10.36 -24.40 4.64
CA LEU A 160 11.34 -23.75 3.78
C LEU A 160 12.63 -24.59 3.68
N LYS A 161 13.16 -24.69 2.46
CA LYS A 161 14.30 -25.52 2.08
C LYS A 161 15.15 -24.76 1.07
N ARG A 162 16.43 -25.11 0.96
CA ARG A 162 17.37 -24.51 -0.01
C ARG A 162 16.94 -24.73 -1.46
N ARG A 163 16.17 -25.78 -1.75
CA ARG A 163 15.62 -26.00 -3.10
C ARG A 163 14.53 -25.00 -3.50
N HIS A 164 14.05 -24.14 -2.61
CA HIS A 164 12.99 -23.20 -2.96
C HIS A 164 13.55 -21.92 -3.57
N LEU A 165 12.74 -21.33 -4.45
CA LEU A 165 12.85 -19.96 -4.92
C LEU A 165 11.78 -19.15 -4.20
N ILE A 166 12.17 -17.98 -3.69
CA ILE A 166 11.21 -16.96 -3.25
C ILE A 166 11.15 -15.89 -4.33
N ARG A 167 9.98 -15.67 -4.88
CA ARG A 167 9.70 -14.63 -5.89
C ARG A 167 9.00 -13.46 -5.23
N MET A 168 9.43 -12.25 -5.57
CA MET A 168 8.76 -11.01 -5.25
C MET A 168 8.34 -10.32 -6.53
N ASP A 169 7.06 -9.98 -6.64
CA ASP A 169 6.49 -9.17 -7.71
C ASP A 169 6.02 -7.84 -7.13
N THR A 170 6.30 -6.73 -7.81
CA THR A 170 5.92 -5.41 -7.34
C THR A 170 5.50 -4.50 -8.49
N ILE A 171 4.70 -3.49 -8.18
CA ILE A 171 4.42 -2.38 -9.10
C ILE A 171 4.86 -1.11 -8.38
N VAL A 172 5.82 -0.38 -8.95
CA VAL A 172 6.39 0.82 -8.32
C VAL A 172 6.28 2.00 -9.27
N GLU A 173 5.92 3.15 -8.72
CA GLU A 173 5.92 4.44 -9.41
C GLU A 173 6.79 5.41 -8.65
N MET A 174 7.51 6.26 -9.35
CA MET A 174 8.36 7.29 -8.75
C MET A 174 8.32 8.56 -9.57
N GLU A 175 8.42 9.71 -8.90
CA GLU A 175 8.48 11.01 -9.59
C GLU A 175 9.85 11.24 -10.25
N LYS A 176 10.92 10.79 -9.58
CA LYS A 176 12.28 10.79 -10.13
C LYS A 176 12.83 9.36 -10.12
N PRO A 177 13.53 8.93 -11.18
CA PRO A 177 14.20 7.63 -11.21
C PRO A 177 15.16 7.47 -10.04
N LEU A 178 15.13 6.31 -9.38
CA LEU A 178 16.05 5.94 -8.32
C LEU A 178 16.23 4.41 -8.29
N GLU A 179 17.35 3.94 -7.75
CA GLU A 179 17.64 2.51 -7.64
C GLU A 179 16.99 1.93 -6.38
N ILE A 180 16.27 0.82 -6.54
CA ILE A 180 15.63 0.11 -5.42
C ILE A 180 16.24 -1.28 -5.34
N PHE A 181 16.63 -1.68 -4.14
CA PHE A 181 17.17 -3.01 -3.86
C PHE A 181 16.23 -3.77 -2.92
N ALA A 182 15.91 -5.01 -3.26
CA ALA A 182 15.20 -5.95 -2.42
C ALA A 182 16.21 -6.88 -1.74
N ARG A 183 16.29 -6.83 -0.40
CA ARG A 183 17.12 -7.72 0.41
C ARG A 183 16.24 -8.69 1.18
N LEU A 184 16.28 -9.96 0.79
CA LEU A 184 15.66 -11.03 1.56
C LEU A 184 16.59 -11.45 2.70
N ASN A 185 16.07 -11.42 3.92
CA ASN A 185 16.75 -11.87 5.12
C ASN A 185 16.05 -13.10 5.68
N ILE A 186 16.79 -14.17 5.97
CA ILE A 186 16.27 -15.40 6.59
C ILE A 186 17.10 -15.71 7.82
N LYS A 187 16.51 -15.56 9.00
CA LYS A 187 17.16 -15.92 10.26
C LYS A 187 17.06 -17.43 10.48
N HIS A 188 18.20 -18.06 10.71
CA HIS A 188 18.28 -19.48 11.07
C HIS A 188 19.25 -19.72 12.23
N GLY A 189 18.70 -20.01 13.42
CA GLY A 189 19.49 -20.07 14.64
C GLY A 189 20.24 -18.75 14.92
N PRO A 190 21.57 -18.78 15.18
CA PRO A 190 22.36 -17.58 15.40
C PRO A 190 22.70 -16.81 14.12
N ASN A 191 22.46 -17.39 12.94
CA ASN A 191 22.87 -16.83 11.65
C ASN A 191 21.69 -16.18 10.92
N THR A 192 21.99 -15.30 9.97
CA THR A 192 21.02 -14.74 9.03
C THR A 192 21.59 -14.82 7.62
N GLU A 193 20.89 -15.50 6.70
CA GLU A 193 21.21 -15.41 5.28
C GLU A 193 20.63 -14.11 4.72
N GLN A 194 21.40 -13.42 3.89
CA GLN A 194 20.98 -12.20 3.22
C GLN A 194 21.22 -12.34 1.72
N ILE A 195 20.20 -12.09 0.92
CA ILE A 195 20.27 -12.14 -0.54
C ILE A 195 19.73 -10.83 -1.07
N VAL A 196 20.55 -10.11 -1.84
CA VAL A 196 20.19 -8.81 -2.42
C VAL A 196 19.91 -8.97 -3.92
N ARG A 197 18.86 -8.31 -4.39
CA ARG A 197 18.51 -8.16 -5.81
C ARG A 197 18.15 -6.71 -6.08
N GLU A 198 18.69 -6.13 -7.14
CA GLU A 198 18.22 -4.86 -7.68
C GLU A 198 16.88 -5.10 -8.39
N LEU A 199 15.93 -4.18 -8.25
CA LEU A 199 14.67 -4.28 -8.98
C LEU A 199 14.85 -3.83 -10.43
N PRO A 200 14.38 -4.61 -11.43
CA PRO A 200 14.45 -4.22 -12.83
C PRO A 200 13.34 -3.20 -13.16
N LEU A 201 13.51 -1.95 -12.71
CA LEU A 201 12.49 -0.88 -12.81
C LEU A 201 12.19 -0.42 -14.24
N HIS A 202 12.93 -0.89 -15.23
CA HIS A 202 12.75 -0.60 -16.65
C HIS A 202 11.91 -1.65 -17.38
N GLU A 203 11.53 -2.74 -16.72
CA GLU A 203 10.70 -3.80 -17.28
C GLU A 203 9.21 -3.55 -17.02
N GLU A 204 8.34 -4.11 -17.88
CA GLU A 204 6.88 -4.03 -17.70
C GLU A 204 6.40 -4.77 -16.43
N GLU A 205 7.03 -5.92 -16.12
CA GLU A 205 6.77 -6.70 -14.92
C GLU A 205 8.00 -6.63 -13.99
N VAL A 206 7.92 -5.82 -12.93
CA VAL A 206 9.03 -5.69 -11.97
C VAL A 206 9.01 -6.88 -11.01
N MET A 207 9.94 -7.80 -11.23
CA MET A 207 10.02 -9.07 -10.51
C MET A 207 11.47 -9.45 -10.19
N VAL A 208 11.68 -10.05 -9.01
CA VAL A 208 12.97 -10.66 -8.63
C VAL A 208 12.76 -12.03 -7.99
N GLU A 209 13.69 -12.95 -8.25
CA GLU A 209 13.76 -14.25 -7.58
C GLU A 209 15.01 -14.38 -6.70
N PHE A 210 14.80 -14.88 -5.49
CA PHE A 210 15.82 -15.24 -4.52
C PHE A 210 16.01 -16.76 -4.54
N ASP A 211 17.10 -17.24 -5.15
CA ASP A 211 17.47 -18.65 -5.16
C ASP A 211 18.17 -19.04 -3.85
N LEU A 212 17.53 -19.92 -3.08
CA LEU A 212 18.07 -20.37 -1.79
C LEU A 212 19.10 -21.48 -1.93
N ALA A 213 19.31 -22.05 -3.12
CA ALA A 213 20.17 -23.22 -3.32
C ALA A 213 21.62 -22.97 -2.92
N TYR A 214 22.08 -21.73 -3.11
CA TYR A 214 23.45 -21.29 -2.84
C TYR A 214 23.65 -20.70 -1.43
N THR A 215 22.62 -20.72 -0.59
CA THR A 215 22.69 -20.21 0.78
C THR A 215 23.24 -21.25 1.75
N LYS A 216 23.73 -20.78 2.91
CA LYS A 216 24.10 -21.66 4.04
C LYS A 216 22.94 -21.90 5.00
N LEU A 217 21.71 -21.80 4.50
CA LEU A 217 20.48 -21.93 5.28
C LEU A 217 20.42 -23.27 6.02
N ASN A 218 20.27 -23.21 7.34
CA ASN A 218 19.92 -24.39 8.14
C ASN A 218 18.40 -24.60 8.12
N GLU A 219 17.95 -25.48 7.22
CA GLU A 219 16.52 -25.76 6.97
C GLU A 219 15.75 -26.20 8.23
N LYS A 220 16.43 -26.80 9.22
CA LYS A 220 15.79 -27.25 10.47
C LYS A 220 15.66 -26.15 11.54
N ARG A 221 16.26 -24.98 11.30
CA ARG A 221 16.37 -23.91 12.29
C ARG A 221 15.89 -22.56 11.77
N VAL A 222 15.05 -22.53 10.72
CA VAL A 222 14.48 -21.29 10.21
C VAL A 222 13.52 -20.70 11.26
N GLU A 223 13.76 -19.46 11.67
CA GLU A 223 13.01 -18.80 12.75
C GLU A 223 12.04 -17.73 12.22
N ARG A 224 12.52 -16.90 11.29
CA ARG A 224 11.75 -15.80 10.67
C ARG A 224 12.43 -15.34 9.39
N ALA A 225 11.66 -14.72 8.51
CA ALA A 225 12.17 -14.05 7.33
C ALA A 225 11.54 -12.66 7.19
N TRP A 226 12.25 -11.74 6.54
CA TRP A 226 11.73 -10.42 6.20
C TRP A 226 12.43 -9.90 4.95
N LEU A 227 11.79 -8.98 4.26
CA LEU A 227 12.34 -8.31 3.09
C LEU A 227 12.58 -6.84 3.40
N ASP A 228 13.77 -6.32 3.09
CA ASP A 228 14.04 -4.88 3.08
C ASP A 228 13.94 -4.38 1.63
N LEU A 229 13.04 -3.42 1.36
CA LEU A 229 13.08 -2.61 0.14
C LEU A 229 13.89 -1.35 0.45
N ILE A 230 15.10 -1.27 -0.10
CA ILE A 230 16.08 -0.20 0.14
C ILE A 230 16.01 0.78 -1.03
N PHE A 231 15.93 2.08 -0.73
CA PHE A 231 15.81 3.16 -1.71
C PHE A 231 17.09 4.00 -1.70
N GLU A 232 17.83 3.98 -2.80
CA GLU A 232 19.05 4.79 -2.95
C GLU A 232 18.73 6.20 -3.43
N GLY A 233 19.33 7.21 -2.80
CA GLY A 233 19.11 8.63 -3.12
C GLY A 233 17.65 9.08 -3.15
N PRO A 234 16.85 8.84 -2.10
CA PRO A 234 15.40 9.07 -2.14
C PRO A 234 14.97 10.54 -2.02
N GLU A 235 15.90 11.48 -1.89
CA GLU A 235 15.62 12.89 -1.59
C GLU A 235 14.73 13.56 -2.65
N MET A 236 13.82 14.43 -2.19
CA MET A 236 12.91 15.22 -3.02
C MET A 236 12.18 14.36 -4.05
N ASN A 237 11.62 13.23 -3.58
CA ASN A 237 10.99 12.24 -4.41
C ASN A 237 9.72 11.69 -3.75
N GLN A 238 8.80 11.21 -4.58
CA GLN A 238 7.61 10.48 -4.16
C GLN A 238 7.67 9.10 -4.80
N VAL A 239 7.65 8.06 -3.97
CA VAL A 239 7.65 6.67 -4.41
C VAL A 239 6.35 6.01 -3.98
N THR A 240 5.64 5.36 -4.89
CA THR A 240 4.41 4.61 -4.61
C THR A 240 4.60 3.15 -5.00
N VAL A 241 4.63 2.26 -4.02
CA VAL A 241 4.56 0.81 -4.21
C VAL A 241 3.07 0.44 -4.31
N ARG A 242 2.59 0.27 -5.53
CA ARG A 242 1.18 0.02 -5.87
C ARG A 242 0.73 -1.40 -5.53
N ASP A 243 1.59 -2.38 -5.69
CA ASP A 243 1.36 -3.77 -5.28
C ASP A 243 2.69 -4.38 -4.85
N LEU A 244 2.65 -5.33 -3.92
CA LEU A 244 3.79 -6.12 -3.49
C LEU A 244 3.28 -7.52 -3.14
N THR A 245 3.77 -8.53 -3.83
CA THR A 245 3.36 -9.91 -3.60
C THR A 245 4.56 -10.85 -3.56
N PHE A 246 4.38 -11.95 -2.86
CA PHE A 246 5.39 -12.98 -2.68
C PHE A 246 4.84 -14.33 -3.08
N SER A 247 5.69 -15.16 -3.64
CA SER A 247 5.42 -16.58 -3.81
C SER A 247 6.66 -17.42 -3.53
N ARG A 248 6.42 -18.67 -3.14
CA ARG A 248 7.47 -19.67 -2.93
C ARG A 248 7.15 -20.88 -3.78
N ARG A 249 8.19 -21.43 -4.41
CA ARG A 249 8.08 -22.65 -5.22
C ARG A 249 9.37 -23.45 -5.14
N PRO A 250 9.31 -24.79 -5.29
CA PRO A 250 10.52 -25.56 -5.51
C PRO A 250 11.12 -25.17 -6.86
N ARG A 251 12.46 -25.10 -6.91
CA ARG A 251 13.23 -25.01 -8.15
C ARG A 251 12.90 -26.23 -9.02
N ALA A 252 12.83 -26.02 -10.34
CA ALA A 252 12.71 -27.12 -11.28
C ALA A 252 13.96 -28.01 -11.19
N GLU A 253 13.78 -29.33 -11.16
CA GLU A 253 14.90 -30.27 -11.28
C GLU A 253 15.48 -30.12 -12.70
N LEU A 254 16.79 -29.91 -12.78
CA LEU A 254 17.56 -29.92 -14.04
C LEU A 254 17.83 -31.36 -14.46
#